data_AF-Q1N9X1-F1
#
_entry.id   AF-Q1N9X1-F1
#
_cell.length_a   1.000
_cell.length_b   1.000
_cell.length_c   1.000
_cell.angle_alpha   90.00
_cell.angle_beta   90.00
_cell.angle_gamma   90.00
#
_symmetry.space_group_name_H-M   'P 1'
#
loop_
_entity.id
_entity.type
_entity.pdbx_description
1 polymer ?
#
loop_
_entity_poly.entity_id
_entity_poly.type
_entity_poly.pdbx_seq_one_letter_code
_entity_poly.pdbx_strand_id
1 'polypeptide(L)'
;MLRDAFGPEGCVRAACERHDVGSGSIYTWRRQAMSGELAGVRKLAEPAFAEVQISEQLALPAPTVAARSGGVIGIELPSGIRVSVDATVDADALSRVIGILTR
;
A
#
# COMPACT_ATOMS: atom_id res chain seq x y z
N MET A 1 16.53 -10.91 10.73
CA MET A 1 16.57 -10.51 12.16
C MET A 1 16.15 -11.59 13.15
N LEU A 2 14.86 -11.95 13.34
CA LEU A 2 14.48 -12.98 14.35
C LEU A 2 15.11 -14.35 14.06
N ARG A 3 15.23 -14.72 12.78
CA ARG A 3 15.96 -15.93 12.34
C ARG A 3 17.47 -15.84 12.62
N ASP A 4 18.06 -14.65 12.59
CA ASP A 4 19.49 -14.45 12.89
C ASP A 4 19.77 -14.53 14.41
N ALA A 5 18.75 -14.28 15.24
CA ALA A 5 18.83 -14.37 16.69
C ALA A 5 18.47 -15.75 17.24
N PHE A 6 17.50 -16.45 16.64
CA PHE A 6 16.89 -17.69 17.16
C PHE A 6 16.92 -18.87 16.17
N GLY A 7 17.59 -18.74 15.02
CA GLY A 7 17.81 -19.85 14.09
C GLY A 7 18.83 -20.86 14.60
N PRO A 8 19.11 -21.93 13.83
CA PRO A 8 20.06 -22.98 14.23
C PRO A 8 21.45 -22.44 14.58
N GLU A 9 21.91 -21.43 13.85
CA GLU A 9 23.17 -20.70 14.08
C GLU A 9 22.94 -19.31 14.70
N GLY A 10 21.80 -19.12 15.36
CA GLY A 10 21.34 -17.82 15.82
C GLY A 10 22.08 -17.30 17.06
N CYS A 11 22.39 -16.01 17.08
CA CYS A 11 22.95 -15.34 18.26
C CYS A 11 22.29 -13.98 18.47
N VAL A 12 21.65 -13.80 19.64
CA VAL A 12 20.95 -12.55 20.00
C VAL A 12 21.90 -11.35 20.00
N ARG A 13 23.13 -11.50 20.52
CA ARG A 13 24.10 -10.41 20.55
C ARG A 13 24.53 -9.99 19.15
N ALA A 14 24.89 -10.95 18.30
CA ALA A 14 25.29 -10.66 16.92
C ALA A 14 24.13 -10.04 16.12
N ALA A 15 22.89 -10.46 16.39
CA ALA A 15 21.70 -9.84 15.81
C ALA A 15 21.48 -8.40 16.31
N CYS A 16 21.71 -8.10 17.59
CA CYS A 16 21.68 -6.73 18.10
C CYS A 16 22.72 -5.84 17.40
N GLU A 17 23.97 -6.32 17.30
CA GLU A 17 25.07 -5.56 16.68
C GLU A 17 24.86 -5.37 15.17
N ARG A 18 24.41 -6.40 14.45
CA ARG A 18 24.19 -6.35 13.01
C ARG A 18 23.03 -5.44 12.62
N HIS A 19 21.97 -5.43 13.42
CA HIS A 19 20.73 -4.69 13.12
C HIS A 19 20.61 -3.38 13.90
N ASP A 20 21.63 -3.02 14.69
CA ASP A 20 21.69 -1.81 15.54
C ASP A 20 20.45 -1.62 16.42
N VAL A 21 20.13 -2.66 17.18
CA VAL A 21 18.90 -2.76 17.97
C VAL A 21 19.17 -3.30 19.37
N GLY A 22 18.44 -2.77 20.34
CA GLY A 22 18.46 -3.29 21.71
C GLY A 22 17.89 -4.71 21.81
N SER A 23 18.41 -5.49 22.74
CA SER A 23 17.94 -6.86 23.01
C SER A 23 16.46 -6.92 23.38
N GLY A 24 15.93 -5.88 24.05
CA GLY A 24 14.51 -5.76 24.38
C GLY A 24 13.60 -5.77 23.15
N SER A 25 14.03 -5.17 22.04
CA SER A 25 13.28 -5.17 20.78
C SER A 25 13.22 -6.57 20.17
N ILE A 26 14.34 -7.32 20.19
CA ILE A 26 14.39 -8.71 19.71
C ILE A 26 13.39 -9.59 20.45
N TYR A 27 13.33 -9.50 21.78
CA TYR A 27 12.41 -10.31 22.59
C TYR A 27 10.96 -9.87 22.42
N THR A 28 10.71 -8.57 22.26
CA THR A 28 9.38 -8.04 21.99
C THR A 28 8.86 -8.54 20.64
N TRP A 29 9.68 -8.47 19.60
CA TRP A 29 9.33 -9.00 18.28
C TRP A 29 9.18 -10.52 18.28
N ARG A 30 9.99 -11.25 19.05
CA ARG A 30 9.77 -12.70 19.22
C ARG A 30 8.38 -12.97 19.81
N ARG A 31 8.00 -12.25 20.87
CA ARG A 31 6.67 -12.41 21.49
C ARG A 31 5.55 -12.12 20.51
N GLN A 32 5.63 -10.99 19.80
CA GLN A 32 4.62 -10.60 18.81
C GLN A 32 4.53 -11.57 17.63
N ALA A 33 5.65 -12.19 17.24
CA ALA A 33 5.67 -13.18 16.17
C ALA A 33 4.98 -14.47 16.62
N MET A 34 5.17 -14.87 17.88
CA MET A 34 4.51 -16.03 18.48
C MET A 34 3.03 -15.77 18.78
N SER A 35 2.64 -14.54 19.11
CA SER A 35 1.23 -14.17 19.33
C SER A 35 0.47 -13.86 18.04
N GLY A 36 1.16 -13.81 16.88
CA GLY A 36 0.56 -13.47 15.59
C GLY A 36 0.29 -11.97 15.40
N GLU A 37 0.64 -11.12 16.37
CA GLU A 37 0.51 -9.65 16.27
C GLU A 37 1.39 -9.04 15.17
N LEU A 38 2.55 -9.65 14.89
CA LEU A 38 3.43 -9.24 13.79
C LEU A 38 2.91 -9.62 12.41
N ALA A 39 1.92 -10.51 12.31
CA ALA A 39 1.33 -10.93 11.03
C ALA A 39 0.33 -9.89 10.49
N GLY A 40 0.62 -8.60 10.66
CA GLY A 40 -0.21 -7.42 10.42
C GLY A 40 -0.73 -7.20 8.99
N VAL A 41 -0.85 -8.24 8.18
CA VAL A 41 -1.78 -8.25 7.05
C VAL A 41 -3.05 -8.90 7.57
N ARG A 42 -4.07 -8.09 7.90
CA ARG A 42 -5.45 -8.60 7.98
C ARG A 42 -5.62 -9.49 6.75
N LYS A 43 -5.92 -10.78 6.94
CA LYS A 43 -6.32 -11.65 5.83
C LYS A 43 -7.44 -10.88 5.13
N LEU A 44 -7.15 -10.27 3.98
CA LEU A 44 -8.18 -9.67 3.14
C LEU A 44 -9.19 -10.80 2.99
N ALA A 45 -10.45 -10.54 3.34
CA ALA A 45 -11.50 -11.52 3.19
C ALA A 45 -11.32 -12.14 1.80
N GLU A 46 -11.23 -13.47 1.73
CA GLU A 46 -11.05 -14.13 0.45
C GLU A 46 -12.14 -13.61 -0.49
N PRO A 47 -11.80 -13.15 -1.71
CA PRO A 47 -12.78 -12.59 -2.61
C PRO A 47 -13.84 -13.66 -2.85
N ALA A 48 -15.05 -13.41 -2.34
CA ALA A 48 -16.19 -14.29 -2.54
C ALA A 48 -16.72 -14.03 -3.96
N PHE A 49 -16.69 -15.06 -4.81
CA PHE A 49 -17.30 -15.00 -6.12
C PHE A 49 -18.79 -15.32 -5.99
N ALA A 50 -19.65 -14.47 -6.55
CA ALA A 50 -21.07 -14.79 -6.72
C ALA A 50 -21.24 -15.73 -7.93
N GLU A 51 -22.01 -16.80 -7.76
CA GLU A 51 -22.37 -17.69 -8.86
C GLU A 51 -23.26 -16.95 -9.87
N VAL A 52 -22.83 -16.87 -11.13
CA VAL A 52 -23.61 -16.27 -12.21
C VAL A 52 -24.33 -17.37 -12.96
N GLN A 53 -25.66 -17.41 -12.83
CA GLN A 53 -26.50 -18.24 -13.70
C GLN A 53 -26.71 -17.53 -15.05
N ILE A 54 -26.23 -18.15 -16.12
CA ILE A 54 -26.46 -17.68 -17.49
C ILE A 54 -27.82 -18.21 -17.95
N SER A 55 -28.87 -17.44 -17.72
CA SER A 55 -30.16 -17.64 -18.41
C SER A 55 -30.10 -17.00 -19.79
N GLU A 56 -30.86 -17.56 -20.74
CA GLU A 56 -31.01 -16.99 -22.08
C GLU A 56 -31.39 -15.50 -21.99
N GLN A 57 -30.57 -14.68 -22.64
CA GLN A 57 -30.57 -13.24 -22.48
C GLN A 57 -31.81 -12.62 -23.11
N LEU A 58 -32.85 -12.39 -22.29
CA LEU A 58 -33.74 -11.25 -22.52
C LEU A 58 -32.90 -10.00 -22.27
N ALA A 59 -32.79 -9.14 -23.30
CA ALA A 59 -31.97 -7.94 -23.29
C ALA A 59 -32.24 -7.07 -22.05
N LEU A 60 -31.41 -7.22 -21.03
CA LEU A 60 -31.38 -6.34 -19.88
C LEU A 60 -30.68 -5.04 -20.29
N PRO A 61 -31.15 -3.88 -19.81
CA PRO A 61 -30.45 -2.62 -20.06
C PRO A 61 -29.01 -2.74 -19.56
N ALA A 62 -28.06 -2.27 -20.38
CA ALA A 62 -26.64 -2.37 -20.09
C ALA A 62 -26.35 -1.86 -18.67
N PRO A 63 -25.45 -2.53 -17.91
CA PRO A 63 -25.07 -2.03 -16.61
C PRO A 63 -24.52 -0.61 -16.79
N THR A 64 -25.13 0.35 -16.11
CA THR A 64 -24.57 1.70 -15.98
C THR A 64 -23.22 1.50 -15.30
N VAL A 65 -22.14 1.53 -16.09
CA VAL A 65 -20.78 1.63 -15.57
C VAL A 65 -20.79 2.91 -14.75
N ALA A 66 -20.76 2.77 -13.41
CA ALA A 66 -20.59 3.91 -12.53
C ALA A 66 -19.36 4.65 -13.05
N ALA A 67 -19.56 5.91 -13.48
CA ALA A 67 -18.48 6.75 -13.97
C ALA A 67 -17.36 6.65 -12.96
N ARG A 68 -16.18 6.16 -13.39
CA ARG A 68 -15.02 6.05 -12.50
C ARG A 68 -14.84 7.42 -11.90
N SER A 69 -15.05 7.55 -10.59
CA SER A 69 -14.77 8.78 -9.86
C SER A 69 -13.34 9.16 -10.23
N GLY A 70 -13.20 10.27 -10.97
CA GLY A 70 -11.95 10.68 -11.58
C GLY A 70 -10.84 10.66 -10.52
N GLY A 71 -9.84 9.81 -10.74
CA GLY A 71 -8.71 9.72 -9.82
C GLY A 71 -7.98 11.07 -9.79
N VAL A 72 -7.81 11.61 -8.59
CA VAL A 72 -6.99 12.81 -8.38
C VAL A 72 -5.56 12.36 -8.09
N ILE A 73 -4.61 12.88 -8.84
CA ILE A 73 -3.18 12.68 -8.65
C ILE A 73 -2.63 13.87 -7.86
N GLY A 74 -2.02 13.59 -6.70
CA GLY A 74 -1.29 14.59 -5.92
C GLY A 74 0.19 14.62 -6.32
N ILE A 75 0.71 15.81 -6.62
CA ILE A 75 2.09 16.07 -7.00
C ILE A 75 2.70 16.98 -5.93
N GLU A 76 3.83 16.60 -5.36
CA GLU A 76 4.53 17.39 -4.34
C GLU A 76 5.83 17.94 -4.92
N LEU A 77 5.99 19.27 -4.87
CA LEU A 77 7.14 19.97 -5.43
C LEU A 77 8.23 20.20 -4.37
N PRO A 78 9.51 20.33 -4.75
CA PRO A 78 10.61 20.63 -3.82
C PRO A 78 10.41 21.94 -3.03
N SER A 79 9.59 22.85 -3.53
CA SER A 79 9.19 24.09 -2.84
C SER A 79 8.19 23.86 -1.69
N GLY A 80 7.74 22.63 -1.45
CA GLY A 80 6.73 22.28 -0.45
C GLY A 80 5.28 22.50 -0.91
N ILE A 81 5.09 22.91 -2.17
CA ILE A 81 3.77 23.14 -2.78
C ILE A 81 3.19 21.79 -3.25
N ARG A 82 1.91 21.56 -2.95
CA ARG A 82 1.17 20.38 -3.43
C ARG A 82 0.15 20.77 -4.50
N VAL A 83 0.19 20.08 -5.63
CA VAL A 83 -0.72 20.27 -6.76
C VAL A 83 -1.55 19.01 -6.93
N SER A 84 -2.89 19.15 -6.93
CA SER A 84 -3.82 18.04 -7.15
C SER A 84 -4.46 18.18 -8.52
N VAL A 85 -4.43 17.11 -9.31
CA VAL A 85 -4.82 17.10 -10.72
C VAL A 85 -5.79 15.95 -10.99
N ASP A 86 -6.90 16.20 -11.66
CA ASP A 86 -7.80 15.15 -12.12
C ASP A 86 -7.61 14.83 -13.61
N ALA A 87 -8.35 13.84 -14.12
CA ALA A 87 -8.24 13.35 -15.50
C ALA A 87 -8.66 14.36 -16.60
N THR A 88 -9.25 15.50 -16.23
CA THR A 88 -9.71 16.53 -17.18
C THR A 88 -8.68 17.63 -17.43
N VAL A 89 -7.55 17.62 -16.71
CA VAL A 89 -6.51 18.64 -16.83
C VAL A 89 -5.65 18.40 -18.07
N ASP A 90 -5.50 19.45 -18.86
CA ASP A 90 -4.62 19.49 -20.03
C ASP A 90 -3.13 19.50 -19.65
N ALA A 91 -2.32 18.76 -20.41
CA ALA A 91 -0.90 18.58 -20.12
C ALA A 91 -0.07 19.86 -20.29
N ASP A 92 -0.38 20.68 -21.30
CA ASP A 92 0.32 21.94 -21.54
C ASP A 92 -0.02 22.97 -20.45
N ALA A 93 -1.29 23.01 -20.02
CA ALA A 93 -1.72 23.84 -18.91
C ALA A 93 -1.00 23.45 -17.60
N LEU A 94 -0.92 22.15 -17.29
CA LEU A 94 -0.21 21.65 -16.11
C LEU A 94 1.28 21.99 -16.16
N SER A 95 1.92 21.84 -17.32
CA SER A 95 3.35 22.16 -17.51
C SER A 95 3.66 23.63 -17.20
N ARG A 96 2.82 24.57 -17.66
CA ARG A 96 2.97 26.00 -17.39
C ARG A 96 2.86 26.33 -15.90
N VAL A 97 1.89 25.71 -15.22
CA VAL A 97 1.70 25.91 -13.76
C VAL A 97 2.91 25.37 -13.00
N ILE A 98 3.37 24.16 -13.31
CA ILE A 98 4.58 23.59 -12.68
C ILE A 98 5.78 24.50 -12.91
N GLY A 99 6.00 24.98 -14.14
CA GLY A 99 7.13 25.86 -14.47
C GLY A 99 7.15 27.19 -13.70
N ILE A 100 5.99 27.72 -13.30
CA ILE A 100 5.90 28.90 -12.43
C ILE A 100 6.19 28.53 -10.97
N LEU A 101 5.68 27.40 -10.49
CA LEU A 101 5.80 26.95 -9.09
C LEU A 101 7.19 26.41 -8.73
N THR A 102 7.98 25.98 -9.73
CA THR A 102 9.36 25.51 -9.56
C THR A 102 10.41 26.61 -9.71
N ARG A 103 10.01 27.86 -9.95
CA ARG A 103 10.94 29.00 -10.07
C ARG A 103 11.45 29.48 -8.72
#